data_AF-A0A2A4MNA2-F1
#
_entry.id   AF-A0A2A4MNA2-F1
#
_cell.length_a   1.000
_cell.length_b   1.000
_cell.length_c   1.000
_cell.angle_alpha   90.00
_cell.angle_beta   90.00
_cell.angle_gamma   90.00
#
_symmetry.space_group_name_H-M   'P 1'
#
loop_
_entity.id
_entity.type
_entity.pdbx_description
1 polymer ?
#
loop_
_entity_poly.entity_id
_entity_poly.type
_entity_poly.pdbx_seq_one_letter_code
_entity_poly.pdbx_strand_id
1 'polypeptide(L)'
;MKETVLDVLIYLFQNYMDGENEITSNQESLTEELVEAGFAQGEVDKAFAWLEGLTTLPEHKLMRESSQPASMRIFAPSEQARLNVECRGFLIFLEQTGILDSVSRELIIDRIMALETREIDLDHVKWVVLMVLFNQPGQDTNNWIEDLVLESAPMHLH
;
A
#
# COMPACT_ATOMS: atom_id res chain seq x y z
N MET A 1 -8.63 -14.28 -15.11
CA MET A 1 -7.35 -13.54 -15.02
C MET A 1 -6.41 -14.38 -14.16
N LYS A 2 -5.09 -14.23 -14.27
CA LYS A 2 -4.21 -14.78 -13.22
C LYS A 2 -4.25 -13.78 -12.08
N GLU A 3 -4.63 -14.22 -10.90
CA GLU A 3 -4.52 -13.40 -9.70
C GLU A 3 -3.06 -13.03 -9.47
N THR A 4 -2.85 -11.81 -9.03
CA THR A 4 -1.54 -11.21 -8.79
C THR A 4 -1.32 -11.05 -7.30
N VAL A 5 -0.06 -10.89 -6.90
CA VAL A 5 0.31 -10.45 -5.54
C VAL A 5 -0.56 -9.30 -5.04
N LEU A 6 -0.89 -8.34 -5.91
CA LEU A 6 -1.71 -7.20 -5.53
C LEU A 6 -3.17 -7.58 -5.22
N ASP A 7 -3.75 -8.54 -5.94
CA ASP A 7 -5.11 -9.03 -5.67
C ASP A 7 -5.18 -9.70 -4.29
N VAL A 8 -4.14 -10.47 -3.92
CA VAL A 8 -4.01 -11.06 -2.59
C VAL A 8 -3.93 -9.97 -1.52
N LEU A 9 -3.11 -8.93 -1.74
CA LEU A 9 -2.97 -7.82 -0.81
C LEU A 9 -4.29 -7.07 -0.62
N ILE A 10 -5.02 -6.80 -1.70
CA ILE A 10 -6.33 -6.13 -1.65
C ILE A 10 -7.34 -6.98 -0.88
N TYR A 11 -7.40 -8.29 -1.14
CA TYR A 11 -8.28 -9.21 -0.40
C TYR A 11 -7.97 -9.21 1.09
N LEU A 12 -6.68 -9.33 1.45
CA LEU A 12 -6.24 -9.26 2.85
C LEU A 12 -6.64 -7.94 3.50
N PHE A 13 -6.50 -6.84 2.78
CA PHE A 13 -6.85 -5.55 3.32
C PHE A 13 -8.36 -5.42 3.53
N GLN A 14 -9.18 -5.76 2.54
CA GLN A 14 -10.64 -5.67 2.61
C GLN A 14 -11.24 -6.55 3.70
N ASN A 15 -10.68 -7.74 3.92
CA ASN A 15 -11.28 -8.71 4.82
C ASN A 15 -10.76 -8.64 6.27
N TYR A 16 -9.61 -7.98 6.51
CA TYR A 16 -8.95 -8.02 7.82
C TYR A 16 -8.50 -6.66 8.38
N MET A 17 -8.69 -5.53 7.66
CA MET A 17 -8.27 -4.20 8.18
C MET A 17 -9.30 -3.47 9.04
N ASP A 18 -10.59 -3.74 8.91
CA ASP A 18 -11.67 -2.97 9.55
C ASP A 18 -11.89 -3.23 11.06
N GLY A 19 -11.06 -4.05 11.69
CA GLY A 19 -11.05 -4.20 13.15
C GLY A 19 -12.23 -5.01 13.70
N GLU A 20 -12.02 -6.32 13.81
CA GLU A 20 -12.61 -7.20 14.85
C GLU A 20 -11.99 -8.60 14.78
N ASN A 21 -11.51 -9.00 13.59
CA ASN A 21 -10.55 -10.09 13.43
C ASN A 21 -9.16 -9.51 13.63
N GLU A 22 -8.67 -9.54 14.87
CA GLU A 22 -7.25 -9.39 15.11
C GLU A 22 -6.47 -10.19 14.06
N ILE A 23 -5.42 -9.59 13.49
CA ILE A 23 -4.33 -10.27 12.81
C ILE A 23 -3.52 -11.10 13.87
N THR A 24 -4.22 -11.77 14.78
CA THR A 24 -3.76 -12.87 15.63
C THR A 24 -4.09 -14.21 14.98
N SER A 25 -4.78 -14.22 13.83
CA SER A 25 -4.81 -15.40 12.97
C SER A 25 -3.39 -15.70 12.50
N ASN A 26 -2.91 -16.89 12.83
CA ASN A 26 -1.60 -17.38 12.43
C ASN A 26 -1.44 -17.23 10.91
N GLN A 27 -0.28 -16.79 10.42
CA GLN A 27 -0.01 -16.64 8.98
C GLN A 27 -0.36 -17.92 8.21
N GLU A 28 -0.21 -19.08 8.84
CA GLU A 28 -0.63 -20.39 8.31
C GLU A 28 -2.15 -20.46 8.05
N SER A 29 -2.99 -20.00 8.99
CA SER A 29 -4.45 -19.98 8.83
C SER A 29 -4.91 -19.05 7.71
N LEU A 30 -4.33 -17.85 7.62
CA LEU A 30 -4.60 -16.92 6.52
C LEU A 30 -4.16 -17.48 5.18
N THR A 31 -3.03 -18.19 5.15
CA THR A 31 -2.54 -18.84 3.93
C THR A 31 -3.53 -19.91 3.43
N GLU A 32 -4.04 -20.75 4.34
CA GLU A 32 -5.04 -21.76 4.01
C GLU A 32 -6.31 -21.11 3.44
N GLU A 33 -6.81 -20.05 4.08
CA GLU A 33 -8.01 -19.34 3.62
C GLU A 33 -7.82 -18.70 2.23
N LEU A 34 -6.66 -18.08 1.98
CA LEU A 34 -6.36 -17.49 0.67
C LEU A 34 -6.29 -18.54 -0.43
N VAL A 35 -5.70 -19.71 -0.15
CA VAL A 35 -5.66 -20.82 -1.11
C VAL A 35 -7.06 -21.38 -1.35
N GLU A 36 -7.90 -21.47 -0.32
CA GLU A 36 -9.32 -21.86 -0.47
C GLU A 36 -10.13 -20.83 -1.27
N ALA A 37 -9.81 -19.53 -1.14
CA ALA A 37 -10.40 -18.46 -1.93
C ALA A 37 -10.00 -18.48 -3.41
N GLY A 38 -9.00 -19.31 -3.78
CA GLY A 38 -8.56 -19.54 -5.15
C GLY A 38 -7.16 -19.01 -5.47
N PHE A 39 -6.52 -18.29 -4.54
CA PHE A 39 -5.21 -17.71 -4.75
C PHE A 39 -4.11 -18.76 -4.88
N ALA A 40 -3.22 -18.55 -5.84
CA ALA A 40 -2.04 -19.39 -5.98
C ALA A 40 -1.11 -19.21 -4.78
N GLN A 41 -0.70 -20.32 -4.14
CA GLN A 41 0.24 -20.31 -3.00
C GLN A 41 1.47 -19.41 -3.23
N GLY A 42 2.06 -19.46 -4.43
CA GLY A 42 3.23 -18.63 -4.74
C GLY A 42 2.95 -17.12 -4.77
N GLU A 43 1.72 -16.69 -5.04
CA GLU A 43 1.32 -15.28 -4.97
C GLU A 43 0.98 -14.88 -3.53
N VAL A 44 0.43 -15.82 -2.74
CA VAL A 44 0.21 -15.65 -1.30
C VAL A 44 1.52 -15.44 -0.55
N ASP A 45 2.51 -16.30 -0.77
CA ASP A 45 3.83 -16.20 -0.14
C ASP A 45 4.51 -14.86 -0.47
N LYS A 46 4.42 -14.41 -1.73
CA LYS A 46 4.94 -13.12 -2.18
C LYS A 46 4.21 -11.95 -1.53
N ALA A 47 2.90 -12.04 -1.33
CA ALA A 47 2.12 -10.99 -0.68
C ALA A 47 2.53 -10.81 0.78
N PHE A 48 2.72 -11.91 1.52
CA PHE A 48 3.25 -11.84 2.88
C PHE A 48 4.67 -11.26 2.91
N ALA A 49 5.56 -11.71 2.03
CA ALA A 49 6.91 -11.15 1.92
C ALA A 49 6.89 -9.63 1.57
N TRP A 50 5.92 -9.20 0.76
CA TRP A 50 5.73 -7.78 0.44
C TRP A 50 5.28 -6.98 1.68
N LEU A 51 4.35 -7.52 2.47
CA LEU A 51 3.84 -6.91 3.72
C LEU A 51 4.93 -6.79 4.78
N GLU A 52 5.82 -7.78 4.91
CA GLU A 52 6.95 -7.71 5.85
C GLU A 52 7.81 -6.47 5.60
N GLY A 53 7.99 -6.06 4.35
CA GLY A 53 8.73 -4.85 4.01
C GLY A 53 8.03 -3.53 4.33
N LEU A 54 6.77 -3.54 4.79
CA LEU A 54 6.14 -2.38 5.42
C LEU A 54 6.63 -2.17 6.87
N THR A 55 7.06 -3.26 7.53
CA THR A 55 7.40 -3.27 8.95
C THR A 55 8.86 -2.91 9.24
N THR A 56 9.70 -2.69 8.21
CA THR A 56 11.10 -2.24 8.34
C THR A 56 11.19 -0.75 8.71
N LEU A 57 10.60 -0.39 9.84
CA LEU A 57 10.54 0.95 10.44
C LEU A 57 11.88 1.60 10.88
N PRO A 58 12.97 0.88 11.24
CA PRO A 58 14.14 1.53 11.84
C PRO A 58 14.83 2.57 10.94
N GLU A 59 14.82 2.38 9.62
CA GLU A 59 15.46 3.30 8.67
C GLU A 59 14.60 4.55 8.39
N HIS A 60 13.27 4.40 8.39
CA HIS A 60 12.33 5.49 8.11
C HIS A 60 12.32 6.59 9.19
N LYS A 61 12.58 6.24 10.45
CA LYS A 61 12.61 7.22 11.55
C LYS A 61 13.78 8.21 11.41
N LEU A 62 14.97 7.73 11.04
CA LEU A 62 16.16 8.55 10.82
C LEU A 62 16.02 9.46 9.59
N MET A 63 15.32 9.00 8.55
CA MET A 63 15.00 9.82 7.37
C MET A 63 14.00 10.94 7.68
N ARG A 64 13.05 10.71 8.61
CA ARG A 64 12.05 11.71 8.99
C ARG A 64 12.67 12.92 9.68
N GLU A 65 13.71 12.69 10.49
CA GLU A 65 14.45 13.74 11.21
C GLU A 65 15.33 14.61 10.29
N SER A 66 15.67 14.14 9.09
CA SER A 66 16.53 14.84 8.12
C SER A 66 15.76 15.44 6.93
N SER A 67 14.45 15.22 6.86
CA SER A 67 13.62 15.63 5.73
C SER A 67 13.36 17.14 5.73
N GLN A 68 13.85 17.81 4.68
CA GLN A 68 13.58 19.23 4.44
C GLN A 68 12.23 19.39 3.73
N PRO A 69 11.29 20.20 4.25
CA PRO A 69 9.93 20.32 3.72
C PRO A 69 9.84 20.99 2.33
N ALA A 70 10.95 21.47 1.76
CA ALA A 70 10.98 22.22 0.51
C ALA A 70 11.70 21.50 -0.64
N SER A 71 12.01 20.20 -0.51
CA SER A 71 12.68 19.45 -1.58
C SER A 71 11.69 18.93 -2.62
N MET A 72 11.95 19.24 -3.90
CA MET A 72 11.17 18.70 -5.01
C MET A 72 11.73 17.33 -5.41
N ARG A 73 10.91 16.27 -5.31
CA ARG A 73 11.31 14.94 -5.78
C ARG A 73 11.35 14.88 -7.31
N ILE A 74 12.39 14.21 -7.83
CA ILE A 74 12.53 13.86 -9.24
C ILE A 74 12.38 12.35 -9.38
N PHE A 75 11.41 11.92 -10.21
CA PHE A 75 11.17 10.50 -10.44
C PHE A 75 12.22 9.90 -11.38
N ALA A 76 12.83 8.78 -10.99
CA ALA A 76 13.78 8.04 -11.80
C ALA A 76 13.10 7.42 -13.03
N PRO A 77 13.82 7.18 -14.15
CA PRO A 77 13.21 6.60 -15.35
C PRO A 77 12.49 5.26 -15.11
N SER A 78 13.00 4.44 -14.19
CA SER A 78 12.37 3.18 -13.75
C SER A 78 11.03 3.42 -13.05
N GLU A 79 10.95 4.44 -12.19
CA GLU A 79 9.71 4.84 -11.53
C GLU A 79 8.72 5.41 -12.55
N GLN A 80 9.17 6.23 -13.52
CA GLN A 80 8.29 6.79 -14.56
C GLN A 80 7.72 5.73 -15.51
N ALA A 81 8.44 4.62 -15.71
CA ALA A 81 7.95 3.49 -16.49
C ALA A 81 6.86 2.69 -15.75
N ARG A 82 6.87 2.72 -14.41
CA ARG A 82 5.91 2.01 -13.54
C ARG A 82 4.74 2.88 -13.13
N LEU A 83 5.00 4.16 -12.85
CA LEU A 83 4.05 5.16 -12.39
C LEU A 83 3.82 6.16 -13.53
N ASN A 84 2.65 6.08 -14.13
CA ASN A 84 2.25 7.01 -15.18
C ASN A 84 2.11 8.45 -14.63
N VAL A 85 1.71 9.40 -15.47
CA VAL A 85 1.55 10.81 -15.05
C VAL A 85 0.50 10.97 -13.95
N GLU A 86 -0.61 10.24 -14.05
CA GLU A 86 -1.73 10.32 -13.11
C GLU A 86 -1.34 9.78 -11.73
N CYS A 87 -0.70 8.61 -11.66
CA CYS A 87 -0.20 8.02 -10.41
C CYS A 87 0.79 8.95 -9.70
N ARG A 88 1.71 9.57 -10.46
CA ARG A 88 2.68 10.53 -9.89
C ARG A 88 1.99 11.80 -9.40
N GLY A 89 1.01 12.31 -10.14
CA GLY A 89 0.21 13.46 -9.74
C GLY A 89 -0.54 13.21 -8.43
N PHE A 90 -1.10 12.00 -8.27
CA PHE A 90 -1.77 11.60 -7.04
C PHE A 90 -0.83 11.58 -5.83
N LEU A 91 0.36 10.98 -5.95
CA LEU A 91 1.35 10.99 -4.85
C LEU A 91 1.82 12.41 -4.48
N ILE A 92 2.02 13.27 -5.48
CA ILE A 92 2.37 14.68 -5.25
C ILE A 92 1.23 15.42 -4.53
N PHE A 93 -0.02 15.17 -4.95
CA PHE A 93 -1.19 15.76 -4.31
C PHE A 93 -1.28 15.38 -2.83
N LEU A 94 -1.11 14.10 -2.50
CA LEU A 94 -1.14 13.62 -1.12
C LEU A 94 0.00 14.20 -0.26
N GLU A 95 1.18 14.43 -0.83
CA GLU A 95 2.28 15.11 -0.13
C GLU A 95 1.96 16.59 0.10
N GLN A 96 1.37 17.28 -0.88
CA GLN A 96 1.01 18.70 -0.77
C GLN A 96 -0.12 18.96 0.21
N THR A 97 -1.06 18.03 0.36
CA THR A 97 -2.13 18.11 1.37
C THR A 97 -1.67 17.68 2.75
N GLY A 98 -0.45 17.17 2.89
CA GLY A 98 0.13 16.72 4.15
C GLY A 98 -0.34 15.34 4.61
N ILE A 99 -1.04 14.59 3.75
CA ILE A 99 -1.44 13.19 4.01
C ILE A 99 -0.21 12.29 4.03
N LEU A 100 0.72 12.53 3.10
CA LEU A 100 2.02 11.86 3.06
C LEU A 100 3.10 12.85 3.47
N ASP A 101 4.03 12.37 4.30
CA ASP A 101 5.34 13.00 4.38
C ASP A 101 6.29 12.39 3.34
N SER A 102 7.43 13.05 3.13
CA SER A 102 8.44 12.58 2.19
C SER A 102 8.86 11.13 2.44
N VAL A 103 8.95 10.71 3.71
CA VAL A 103 9.32 9.34 4.10
C VAL A 103 8.25 8.33 3.69
N SER A 104 6.98 8.61 3.94
CA SER A 104 5.85 7.75 3.55
C SER A 104 5.74 7.66 2.02
N ARG A 105 5.97 8.77 1.32
CA ARG A 105 6.02 8.80 -0.15
C ARG A 105 7.12 7.88 -0.68
N GLU A 106 8.32 7.91 -0.11
CA GLU A 106 9.40 6.99 -0.49
C GLU A 106 9.02 5.53 -0.26
N LEU A 107 8.42 5.22 0.90
CA LEU A 107 7.96 3.87 1.21
C LEU A 107 6.93 3.38 0.20
N ILE A 108 5.94 4.21 -0.15
CA ILE A 108 4.93 3.85 -1.16
C ILE A 108 5.58 3.55 -2.51
N ILE A 109 6.51 4.40 -2.96
CA ILE A 109 7.19 4.20 -4.25
C ILE A 109 8.01 2.90 -4.20
N ASP A 110 8.79 2.67 -3.16
CA ASP A 110 9.57 1.44 -2.98
C ASP A 110 8.68 0.19 -3.03
N ARG A 111 7.56 0.22 -2.31
CA ARG A 111 6.59 -0.88 -2.30
C ARG A 111 5.93 -1.13 -3.65
N ILE A 112 5.60 -0.08 -4.40
CA ILE A 112 5.08 -0.21 -5.77
C ILE A 112 6.15 -0.82 -6.69
N MET A 113 7.41 -0.42 -6.55
CA MET A 113 8.51 -0.96 -7.34
C MET A 113 8.74 -2.45 -7.06
N ALA A 114 8.51 -2.89 -5.82
CA ALA A 114 8.58 -4.28 -5.38
C ALA A 114 7.42 -5.17 -5.86
N LEU A 115 6.32 -4.61 -6.38
CA LEU A 115 5.23 -5.41 -6.96
C LEU A 115 5.66 -6.04 -8.28
N GLU A 116 5.51 -7.36 -8.42
CA GLU A 116 5.84 -8.09 -9.66
C GLU A 116 4.78 -7.92 -10.76
N THR A 117 3.73 -7.13 -10.51
CA THR A 117 2.66 -6.85 -11.47
C THR A 117 3.16 -6.04 -12.66
N ARG A 118 2.71 -6.38 -13.87
CA ARG A 118 3.16 -5.75 -15.11
C ARG A 118 2.63 -4.34 -15.32
N GLU A 119 1.39 -4.09 -14.89
CA GLU A 119 0.69 -2.82 -15.08
C GLU A 119 0.19 -2.32 -13.72
N ILE A 120 0.48 -1.06 -13.41
CA ILE A 120 0.02 -0.37 -12.21
C ILE A 120 -0.81 0.81 -12.68
N ASP A 121 -2.09 0.82 -12.31
CA ASP A 121 -2.99 1.94 -12.55
C ASP A 121 -3.15 2.78 -11.28
N LEU A 122 -3.99 3.81 -11.34
CA LEU A 122 -4.20 4.70 -10.21
C LEU A 122 -4.84 3.98 -9.01
N ASP A 123 -5.77 3.06 -9.25
CA ASP A 123 -6.48 2.37 -8.18
C ASP A 123 -5.54 1.41 -7.43
N HIS A 124 -4.64 0.74 -8.14
CA HIS A 124 -3.54 -0.01 -7.54
C HIS A 124 -2.67 0.86 -6.61
N VAL A 125 -2.33 2.09 -7.03
CA VAL A 125 -1.56 3.02 -6.20
C VAL A 125 -2.34 3.44 -4.96
N LYS A 126 -3.65 3.71 -5.07
CA LYS A 126 -4.49 4.04 -3.92
C LYS A 126 -4.49 2.92 -2.87
N TRP A 127 -4.60 1.67 -3.28
CA TRP A 127 -4.51 0.52 -2.37
C TRP A 127 -3.16 0.45 -1.65
N VAL A 128 -2.05 0.63 -2.37
CA VAL A 128 -0.73 0.63 -1.74
C VAL A 128 -0.58 1.80 -0.76
N VAL A 129 -1.08 2.99 -1.10
CA VAL A 129 -1.11 4.15 -0.20
C VAL A 129 -1.87 3.81 1.08
N LEU A 130 -3.07 3.24 0.96
CA LEU A 130 -3.88 2.82 2.11
C LEU A 130 -3.11 1.83 2.99
N MET A 131 -2.56 0.76 2.40
CA MET A 131 -1.76 -0.25 3.13
C MET A 131 -0.60 0.39 3.90
N VAL A 132 0.13 1.32 3.28
CA VAL A 132 1.25 2.01 3.93
C VAL A 132 0.78 2.94 5.04
N LEU A 133 -0.32 3.66 4.86
CA LEU A 133 -0.86 4.57 5.88
C LEU A 133 -1.42 3.82 7.10
N PHE A 134 -2.08 2.69 6.88
CA PHE A 134 -2.61 1.85 7.96
C PHE A 134 -1.52 1.13 8.75
N ASN A 135 -0.40 0.78 8.11
CA ASN A 135 0.69 0.07 8.78
C ASN A 135 1.62 1.00 9.58
N GLN A 136 1.42 2.33 9.53
CA GLN A 136 2.25 3.29 10.28
C GLN A 136 1.73 3.50 11.72
N PRO A 137 2.53 3.20 12.75
CA PRO A 137 2.13 3.44 14.13
C PRO A 137 2.15 4.93 14.48
N GLY A 138 1.06 5.42 15.07
CA GLY A 138 1.02 6.73 15.75
C GLY A 138 0.82 7.96 14.85
N GLN A 139 0.44 7.77 13.58
CA GLN A 139 -0.22 8.84 12.82
C GLN A 139 -1.72 8.70 13.05
N ASP A 140 -2.38 9.75 13.53
CA ASP A 140 -3.83 9.84 13.42
C ASP A 140 -4.12 9.88 11.91
N THR A 141 -4.38 8.73 11.28
CA THR A 141 -4.68 8.57 9.84
C THR A 141 -6.13 8.19 9.60
N ASN A 142 -6.93 8.02 10.66
CA ASN A 142 -8.32 7.59 10.59
C ASN A 142 -9.22 8.49 9.72
N ASN A 143 -9.07 9.81 9.80
CA ASN A 143 -9.96 10.74 9.08
C ASN A 143 -9.71 10.81 7.56
N TRP A 144 -8.56 10.35 7.08
CA TRP A 144 -8.12 10.44 5.68
C TRP A 144 -8.23 9.08 5.00
N ILE A 145 -8.06 8.02 5.78
CA ILE A 145 -8.41 6.65 5.44
C ILE A 145 -9.87 6.60 5.01
N GLU A 146 -10.80 7.16 5.79
CA GLU A 146 -12.23 7.17 5.41
C GLU A 146 -12.46 7.87 4.08
N ASP A 147 -11.93 9.07 3.87
CA ASP A 147 -12.10 9.81 2.61
C ASP A 147 -11.50 9.07 1.40
N LEU A 148 -10.32 8.46 1.55
CA LEU A 148 -9.65 7.73 0.46
C LEU A 148 -10.31 6.36 0.17
N VAL A 149 -10.83 5.69 1.20
CA VAL A 149 -11.61 4.44 1.07
C VAL A 149 -12.97 4.72 0.44
N LEU A 150 -13.64 5.81 0.81
CA LEU A 150 -14.93 6.24 0.23
C LEU A 150 -14.82 6.60 -1.26
N GLU A 151 -13.68 7.13 -1.71
CA GLU A 151 -13.43 7.42 -3.14
C GLU A 151 -12.95 6.20 -3.96
N SER A 152 -12.44 5.15 -3.31
CA SER A 152 -11.87 3.96 -3.97
C SER A 152 -12.77 2.72 -3.92
N ALA A 153 -13.75 2.67 -3.02
CA ALA A 153 -14.76 1.64 -3.01
C ALA A 153 -15.71 1.81 -4.22
N PRO A 154 -15.79 0.84 -5.16
CA PRO A 154 -16.93 0.80 -6.07
C PRO A 154 -18.17 0.66 -5.21
N MET A 155 -19.07 1.63 -5.35
CA MET A 155 -20.32 1.74 -4.60
C MET A 155 -21.18 0.48 -4.81
N HIS A 156 -20.93 -0.56 -4.02
CA HIS A 156 -21.80 -1.72 -3.89
C HIS A 156 -22.42 -1.67 -2.49
N LEU A 157 -23.21 -0.62 -2.24
CA LEU A 157 -24.27 -0.70 -1.24
C LEU A 157 -25.40 -1.56 -1.81
N HIS A 158 -25.67 -2.68 -1.15
CA HIS A 158 -26.88 -3.48 -1.32
C HIS A 158 -28.00 -2.94 -0.44
#